data_AF-A0A1L9P6R7-F1
#
_entry.id   AF-A0A1L9P6R7-F1
#
_cell.length_a   1.000
_cell.length_b   1.000
_cell.length_c   1.000
_cell.angle_alpha   90.00
_cell.angle_beta   90.00
_cell.angle_gamma   90.00
#
_symmetry.space_group_name_H-M   'P 1'
#
loop_
_entity.id
_entity.type
_entity.pdbx_description
1 polymer ?
#
loop_
_entity_poly.entity_id
_entity_poly.type
_entity_poly.pdbx_seq_one_letter_code
_entity_poly.pdbx_strand_id
1 'polypeptide(L)'
;MYDLSLDTGSGPAVVRVGLPPVSLLKFPPDELPGTVPAPQLDEPTWYQPFNIPAGLYSQLLDVRVPITIASVYAVTVIIINRINKSRGYKPYAFSQSRAFKTFVILHNVFLAVYSMWTFAGMLRAFSNTWPSWEENGLVGVVDALCKCNGPRGYGNAATYDTTVNKWSIQSPEYRLAEGGVPDPTDVGRLWNQGLAFLGWIFYLSKFYEVLDTAIILAKGKKSSTLQTYHHAGAMMCMWAGIRYIAPPIWIFTLVNSAIHAMMYTYYTLTALRVRVPAIVKRSLTTMQITQFVIGSTMAASYLFIHYTLPPVHSSPSTSAVAGAAAATGLAWIKQVAFRAAGAEGIAENVGQSGDNLGAPREVVQPGRMITCMDTSGQGFAIWLNVAYLLPLTYLFARFFVRSYLYRKEPGVPTTHVQAAEKAGLEALKSVSREIQKAAEMSGETSETTEDEAIARSRANHLQATTEDSPIRTRSGAAKKAARRTGGQQSEQGFSPVPASKSAKKASKEEAQSPGTAADVKTSNPFGVLGGSA
;
A
#
# COMPACT_ATOMS: atom_id res chain seq x y z
N MET A 1 -2.73 -24.27 -10.38
CA MET A 1 -1.30 -23.92 -10.35
C MET A 1 -0.87 -23.68 -11.79
N TYR A 2 0.09 -22.79 -12.03
CA TYR A 2 0.65 -22.53 -13.34
C TYR A 2 2.17 -22.57 -13.24
N ASP A 3 2.81 -23.36 -14.10
CA ASP A 3 4.24 -23.62 -14.06
C ASP A 3 4.89 -23.06 -15.33
N LEU A 4 5.96 -22.29 -15.14
CA LEU A 4 6.82 -21.78 -16.18
C LEU A 4 8.17 -22.46 -16.08
N SER A 5 8.38 -23.48 -16.91
CA SER A 5 9.69 -24.12 -17.09
C SER A 5 10.65 -23.17 -17.81
N LEU A 6 11.91 -23.16 -17.38
CA LEU A 6 12.97 -22.29 -17.86
C LEU A 6 14.26 -23.10 -17.98
N ASP A 7 14.91 -23.07 -19.15
CA ASP A 7 16.28 -23.56 -19.27
C ASP A 7 17.25 -22.45 -18.81
N THR A 8 18.25 -22.81 -18.00
CA THR A 8 19.24 -21.87 -17.44
C THR A 8 20.65 -22.46 -17.50
N GLY A 9 21.67 -21.62 -17.33
CA GLY A 9 23.07 -22.06 -17.18
C GLY A 9 23.30 -22.96 -15.95
N SER A 10 22.41 -22.92 -14.95
CA SER A 10 22.37 -23.86 -13.83
C SER A 10 21.43 -25.06 -14.06
N GLY A 11 21.02 -25.33 -15.31
CA GLY A 11 20.14 -26.44 -15.68
C GLY A 11 18.64 -26.08 -15.73
N PRO A 12 17.74 -27.07 -15.76
CA PRO A 12 16.30 -26.85 -15.85
C PRO A 12 15.73 -26.31 -14.53
N ALA A 13 15.00 -25.20 -14.62
CA ALA A 13 14.33 -24.53 -13.51
C ALA A 13 12.82 -24.39 -13.76
N VAL A 14 12.04 -24.18 -12.70
CA VAL A 14 10.60 -23.92 -12.78
C VAL A 14 10.22 -22.78 -11.83
N VAL A 15 9.50 -21.79 -12.35
CA VAL A 15 8.78 -20.79 -11.54
C VAL A 15 7.30 -21.17 -11.54
N ARG A 16 6.72 -21.38 -10.36
CA ARG A 16 5.33 -21.84 -10.17
C ARG A 16 4.49 -20.80 -9.46
N VAL A 17 3.30 -20.52 -10.00
CA VAL A 17 2.23 -19.79 -9.32
C VAL A 17 1.25 -20.80 -8.72
N GLY A 18 1.19 -20.85 -7.39
CA GLY A 18 0.36 -21.76 -6.62
C GLY A 18 -0.22 -21.11 -5.36
N LEU A 19 -1.04 -21.83 -4.60
CA LEU A 19 -1.56 -21.32 -3.33
C LEU A 19 -0.45 -21.32 -2.27
N PRO A 20 -0.37 -20.32 -1.37
CA PRO A 20 0.55 -20.35 -0.24
C PRO A 20 0.29 -21.56 0.66
N PRO A 21 1.33 -22.17 1.27
CA PRO A 21 1.12 -23.13 2.35
C PRO A 21 0.48 -22.46 3.57
N VAL A 22 -0.37 -23.21 4.26
CA VAL A 22 -1.19 -22.72 5.40
C VAL A 22 -0.33 -22.18 6.56
N SER A 23 0.94 -22.60 6.67
CA SER A 23 1.91 -22.05 7.62
C SER A 23 2.13 -20.53 7.48
N LEU A 24 2.00 -19.97 6.27
CA LEU A 24 2.08 -18.51 6.03
C LEU A 24 0.80 -17.75 6.43
N LEU A 25 -0.25 -18.46 6.87
CA LEU A 25 -1.51 -17.88 7.37
C LEU A 25 -1.59 -17.88 8.91
N LYS A 26 -0.58 -18.44 9.59
CA LYS A 26 -0.55 -18.60 11.05
C LYS A 26 -0.60 -17.24 11.75
N PHE A 27 -1.57 -17.08 12.65
CA PHE A 27 -1.72 -15.90 13.50
C PHE A 27 -1.93 -16.34 14.98
N PRO A 28 -1.22 -15.73 15.96
CA PRO A 28 -0.13 -14.77 15.79
C PRO A 28 1.06 -15.37 15.00
N PRO A 29 1.80 -14.55 14.24
CA PRO A 29 3.01 -15.00 13.57
C PRO A 29 4.09 -15.40 14.58
N ASP A 30 5.01 -16.24 14.16
CA ASP A 30 6.16 -16.61 14.98
C ASP A 30 7.12 -15.44 15.18
N GLU A 31 7.69 -15.32 16.38
CA GLU A 31 8.68 -14.28 16.68
C GLU A 31 10.03 -14.52 16.02
N LEU A 32 10.30 -15.74 15.56
CA LEU A 32 11.55 -16.10 14.90
C LEU A 32 11.42 -16.06 13.36
N PRO A 33 12.45 -15.59 12.64
CA PRO A 33 13.73 -15.09 13.14
C PRO A 33 13.60 -13.71 13.80
N GLY A 34 14.57 -13.41 14.69
CA GLY A 34 14.85 -12.03 15.07
C GLY A 34 15.29 -11.21 13.86
N THR A 35 15.05 -9.90 13.86
CA THR A 35 15.44 -9.04 12.74
C THR A 35 16.95 -8.94 12.63
N VAL A 36 17.49 -9.12 11.43
CA VAL A 36 18.90 -8.85 11.12
C VAL A 36 19.09 -7.33 11.04
N PRO A 37 19.95 -6.70 11.87
CA PRO A 37 20.22 -5.27 11.81
C PRO A 37 20.86 -4.83 10.48
N ALA A 38 20.94 -3.52 10.27
CA ALA A 38 21.74 -2.99 9.16
C ALA A 38 23.25 -3.31 9.33
N PRO A 39 23.96 -3.63 8.24
CA PRO A 39 25.42 -3.74 8.25
C PRO A 39 26.08 -2.51 8.89
N GLN A 40 27.20 -2.72 9.56
CA GLN A 40 28.03 -1.62 10.08
C GLN A 40 29.11 -1.32 9.04
N LEU A 41 29.32 -0.05 8.72
CA LEU A 41 30.35 0.41 7.78
C LEU A 41 31.47 1.13 8.53
N ASP A 42 32.72 0.89 8.16
CA ASP A 42 33.88 1.61 8.73
C ASP A 42 33.87 3.09 8.32
N GLU A 43 33.46 3.38 7.08
CA GLU A 43 33.34 4.73 6.53
C GLU A 43 31.87 5.11 6.21
N PRO A 44 31.41 6.32 6.61
CA PRO A 44 30.11 6.84 6.20
C PRO A 44 29.95 6.98 4.68
N THR A 45 28.83 6.49 4.15
CA THR A 45 28.45 6.65 2.74
C THR A 45 27.29 7.63 2.60
N TRP A 46 27.04 8.15 1.38
CA TRP A 46 25.94 9.08 1.18
C TRP A 46 24.54 8.47 1.44
N TYR A 47 24.39 7.13 1.33
CA TYR A 47 23.14 6.40 1.56
C TYR A 47 23.08 5.73 2.94
N GLN A 48 24.22 5.48 3.58
CA GLN A 48 24.34 5.13 5.00
C GLN A 48 25.38 6.06 5.67
N PRO A 49 24.98 7.27 6.08
CA PRO A 49 25.88 8.30 6.62
C PRO A 49 26.22 8.11 8.12
N PHE A 50 25.66 7.07 8.76
CA PHE A 50 25.98 6.65 10.12
C PHE A 50 25.56 5.19 10.31
N ASN A 51 26.14 4.51 11.30
CA ASN A 51 25.73 3.16 11.69
C ASN A 51 24.61 3.20 12.73
N ILE A 52 23.68 2.24 12.66
CA ILE A 52 22.62 2.06 13.67
C ILE A 52 23.08 1.00 14.66
N PRO A 53 23.16 1.30 15.98
CA PRO A 53 23.45 0.28 16.99
C PRO A 53 22.40 -0.82 17.00
N ALA A 54 22.81 -2.09 16.92
CA ALA A 54 21.91 -3.24 16.84
C ALA A 54 20.85 -3.28 17.96
N GLY A 55 21.21 -2.89 19.18
CA GLY A 55 20.26 -2.77 20.30
C GLY A 55 19.15 -1.76 20.04
N LEU A 56 19.47 -0.57 19.52
CA LEU A 56 18.49 0.46 19.15
C LEU A 56 17.63 0.01 17.96
N TYR A 57 18.25 -0.65 16.97
CA TYR A 57 17.57 -1.19 15.79
C TYR A 57 16.43 -2.14 16.21
N SER A 58 16.72 -3.08 17.10
CA SER A 58 15.75 -4.06 17.61
C SER A 58 14.76 -3.49 18.62
N GLN A 59 15.18 -2.59 19.52
CA GLN A 59 14.28 -1.97 20.52
C GLN A 59 13.16 -1.17 19.87
N LEU A 60 13.45 -0.39 18.81
CA LEU A 60 12.42 0.34 18.08
C LEU A 60 11.55 -0.56 17.19
N LEU A 61 11.87 -1.85 17.06
CA LEU A 61 11.04 -2.87 16.41
C LEU A 61 10.25 -3.75 17.40
N ASP A 62 10.24 -3.44 18.70
CA ASP A 62 9.26 -4.00 19.64
C ASP A 62 7.85 -3.60 19.19
N VAL A 63 6.95 -4.58 19.04
CA VAL A 63 5.55 -4.41 18.62
C VAL A 63 4.77 -3.38 19.44
N ARG A 64 5.17 -3.15 20.70
CA ARG A 64 4.59 -2.14 21.59
C ARG A 64 4.80 -0.73 21.07
N VAL A 65 5.95 -0.43 20.47
CA VAL A 65 6.31 0.91 19.99
C VAL A 65 5.33 1.45 18.94
N PRO A 66 5.12 0.79 17.78
CA PRO A 66 4.20 1.29 16.77
C PRO A 66 2.74 1.25 17.23
N ILE A 67 2.33 0.23 18.01
CA ILE A 67 0.95 0.15 18.54
C ILE A 67 0.67 1.32 19.48
N THR A 68 1.51 1.55 20.50
CA THR A 68 1.31 2.64 21.45
C THR A 68 1.32 4.00 20.76
N ILE A 69 2.27 4.25 19.85
CA ILE A 69 2.33 5.54 19.13
C ILE A 69 1.10 5.72 18.22
N ALA A 70 0.69 4.68 17.47
CA ALA A 70 -0.48 4.75 16.59
C ALA A 70 -1.80 4.94 17.38
N SER A 71 -1.96 4.28 18.53
CA SER A 71 -3.11 4.46 19.42
C SER A 71 -3.16 5.86 20.04
N VAL A 72 -2.04 6.34 20.59
CA VAL A 72 -1.93 7.71 21.15
C VAL A 72 -2.20 8.75 20.06
N TYR A 73 -1.66 8.56 18.85
CA TYR A 73 -1.94 9.39 17.69
C TYR A 73 -3.43 9.42 17.34
N ALA A 74 -4.07 8.26 17.15
CA ALA A 74 -5.48 8.18 16.76
C ALA A 74 -6.41 8.83 17.80
N VAL A 75 -6.20 8.53 19.09
CA VAL A 75 -6.96 9.14 20.21
C VAL A 75 -6.74 10.66 20.24
N THR A 76 -5.49 11.13 20.11
CA THR A 76 -5.15 12.56 20.06
C THR A 76 -5.87 13.26 18.91
N VAL A 77 -5.88 12.67 17.71
CA VAL A 77 -6.55 13.23 16.53
C VAL A 77 -8.06 13.29 16.71
N ILE A 78 -8.68 12.28 17.34
CA ILE A 78 -10.11 12.28 17.67
C ILE A 78 -10.45 13.41 18.66
N ILE A 79 -9.66 13.55 19.74
CA ILE A 79 -9.84 14.58 20.77
C ILE A 79 -9.68 15.98 20.18
N ILE A 80 -8.59 16.25 19.45
CA ILE A 80 -8.34 17.59 18.87
C ILE A 80 -9.34 17.89 17.74
N ASN A 81 -9.81 16.91 16.97
CA ASN A 81 -10.95 17.11 16.05
C ASN A 81 -12.23 17.53 16.79
N ARG A 82 -12.53 16.95 17.97
CA ARG A 82 -13.69 17.32 18.80
C ARG A 82 -13.55 18.74 19.37
N ILE A 83 -12.34 19.11 19.81
CA ILE A 83 -12.01 20.47 20.28
C ILE A 83 -12.08 21.49 19.13
N ASN A 84 -11.57 21.17 17.95
CA ASN A 84 -11.69 22.04 16.78
C ASN A 84 -13.15 22.19 16.35
N LYS A 85 -13.98 21.14 16.44
CA LYS A 85 -15.43 21.25 16.19
C LYS A 85 -16.11 22.22 17.16
N SER A 86 -15.85 22.14 18.48
CA SER A 86 -16.45 23.08 19.45
C SER A 86 -15.92 24.52 19.31
N ARG A 87 -14.66 24.69 18.89
CA ARG A 87 -14.06 25.99 18.55
C ARG A 87 -14.51 26.55 17.18
N GLY A 88 -15.45 25.90 16.48
CA GLY A 88 -15.93 26.33 15.17
C GLY A 88 -14.86 26.30 14.07
N TYR A 89 -13.91 25.37 14.16
CA TYR A 89 -12.76 25.19 13.27
C TYR A 89 -11.87 26.45 13.10
N LYS A 90 -11.85 27.33 14.12
CA LYS A 90 -10.96 28.50 14.16
C LYS A 90 -9.49 28.06 14.31
N PRO A 91 -8.54 28.63 13.54
CA PRO A 91 -7.11 28.33 13.70
C PRO A 91 -6.61 28.66 15.12
N TYR A 92 -5.54 28.02 15.56
CA TYR A 92 -4.86 28.40 16.80
C TYR A 92 -3.98 29.64 16.57
N ALA A 93 -3.84 30.53 17.56
CA ALA A 93 -3.10 31.79 17.39
C ALA A 93 -1.66 31.58 16.91
N PHE A 94 -0.93 30.62 17.50
CA PHE A 94 0.44 30.29 17.10
C PHE A 94 0.57 29.85 15.64
N SER A 95 -0.48 29.23 15.05
CA SER A 95 -0.49 28.80 13.64
C SER A 95 -0.45 29.96 12.64
N GLN A 96 -0.70 31.19 13.10
CA GLN A 96 -0.62 32.41 12.29
C GLN A 96 0.73 33.13 12.41
N SER A 97 1.60 32.71 13.34
CA SER A 97 2.94 33.27 13.50
C SER A 97 3.81 33.10 12.24
N ARG A 98 4.83 33.95 12.07
CA ARG A 98 5.86 33.75 11.03
C ARG A 98 6.63 32.44 11.27
N ALA A 99 7.01 32.15 12.52
CA ALA A 99 7.71 30.93 12.91
C ALA A 99 6.98 29.65 12.49
N PHE A 100 5.67 29.53 12.75
CA PHE A 100 4.90 28.36 12.31
C PHE A 100 4.81 28.24 10.78
N LYS A 101 4.70 29.37 10.07
CA LYS A 101 4.68 29.37 8.59
C LYS A 101 6.02 28.92 8.01
N THR A 102 7.14 29.38 8.58
CA THR A 102 8.50 28.92 8.23
C THR A 102 8.68 27.44 8.56
N PHE A 103 8.26 27.00 9.75
CA PHE A 103 8.29 25.58 10.15
C PHE A 103 7.56 24.68 9.15
N VAL A 104 6.34 25.05 8.73
CA VAL A 104 5.59 24.28 7.73
C VAL A 104 6.32 24.18 6.39
N ILE A 105 7.00 25.24 5.95
CA ILE A 105 7.81 25.22 4.72
C ILE A 105 9.03 24.29 4.92
N LEU A 106 9.82 24.48 5.98
CA LEU A 106 11.01 23.67 6.27
C LEU A 106 10.67 22.19 6.46
N HIS A 107 9.54 21.86 7.08
CA HIS A 107 9.03 20.51 7.25
C HIS A 107 8.73 19.81 5.91
N ASN A 108 8.07 20.52 4.98
CA ASN A 108 7.80 19.98 3.64
C ASN A 108 9.07 19.89 2.78
N VAL A 109 10.01 20.83 2.90
CA VAL A 109 11.32 20.76 2.24
C VAL A 109 12.13 19.58 2.77
N PHE A 110 12.20 19.41 4.08
CA PHE A 110 12.87 18.29 4.74
C PHE A 110 12.31 16.95 4.25
N LEU A 111 10.97 16.76 4.29
CA LEU A 111 10.35 15.52 3.83
C LEU A 111 10.51 15.28 2.32
N ALA A 112 10.53 16.33 1.49
CA ALA A 112 10.82 16.19 0.06
C ALA A 112 12.26 15.71 -0.19
N VAL A 113 13.25 16.34 0.44
CA VAL A 113 14.68 15.99 0.33
C VAL A 113 14.95 14.59 0.90
N TYR A 114 14.43 14.31 2.10
CA TYR A 114 14.52 13.01 2.75
C TYR A 114 13.92 11.88 1.90
N SER A 115 12.74 12.10 1.32
CA SER A 115 12.09 11.11 0.45
C SER A 115 12.87 10.89 -0.84
N MET A 116 13.43 11.95 -1.43
CA MET A 116 14.28 11.85 -2.63
C MET A 116 15.59 11.11 -2.35
N TRP A 117 16.22 11.38 -1.21
CA TRP A 117 17.41 10.68 -0.74
C TRP A 117 17.14 9.18 -0.50
N THR A 118 16.01 8.87 0.16
CA THR A 118 15.57 7.48 0.39
C THR A 118 15.31 6.75 -0.93
N PHE A 119 14.65 7.42 -1.88
CA PHE A 119 14.41 6.88 -3.22
C PHE A 119 15.72 6.60 -3.97
N ALA A 120 16.65 7.56 -4.00
CA ALA A 120 17.94 7.40 -4.68
C ALA A 120 18.78 6.27 -4.06
N GLY A 121 18.82 6.19 -2.72
CA GLY A 121 19.50 5.11 -2.00
C GLY A 121 18.89 3.74 -2.29
N MET A 122 17.56 3.64 -2.28
CA MET A 122 16.86 2.40 -2.62
C MET A 122 17.02 2.02 -4.09
N LEU A 123 17.09 2.99 -5.00
CA LEU A 123 17.30 2.73 -6.43
C LEU A 123 18.69 2.14 -6.67
N ARG A 124 19.73 2.65 -5.99
CA ARG A 124 21.08 2.06 -5.94
C ARG A 124 21.06 0.65 -5.33
N ALA A 125 20.39 0.45 -4.20
CA ALA A 125 20.30 -0.86 -3.56
C ALA A 125 19.65 -1.90 -4.48
N PHE A 126 18.61 -1.49 -5.21
CA PHE A 126 17.89 -2.33 -6.16
C PHE A 126 18.72 -2.62 -7.43
N SER A 127 19.38 -1.62 -8.04
CA SER A 127 20.29 -1.85 -9.17
C SER A 127 21.45 -2.78 -8.80
N ASN A 128 21.97 -2.67 -7.57
CA ASN A 128 23.02 -3.55 -7.07
C ASN A 128 22.54 -4.96 -6.71
N THR A 129 21.23 -5.17 -6.57
CA THR A 129 20.61 -6.47 -6.29
C THR A 129 20.29 -7.25 -7.57
N TRP A 130 20.07 -6.54 -8.69
CA TRP A 130 19.63 -7.17 -9.93
C TRP A 130 20.67 -8.19 -10.45
N PRO A 131 20.28 -9.45 -10.75
CA PRO A 131 21.20 -10.48 -11.22
C PRO A 131 21.51 -10.36 -12.71
N SER A 132 22.56 -11.06 -13.14
CA SER A 132 22.85 -11.40 -14.54
C SER A 132 21.65 -12.13 -15.16
N TRP A 133 21.11 -11.60 -16.27
CA TRP A 133 20.05 -12.29 -17.01
C TRP A 133 20.59 -13.47 -17.83
N GLU A 134 21.84 -13.38 -18.29
CA GLU A 134 22.45 -14.33 -19.25
C GLU A 134 22.63 -15.74 -18.67
N GLU A 135 22.92 -15.87 -17.38
CA GLU A 135 23.10 -17.16 -16.72
C GLU A 135 21.76 -17.79 -16.30
N ASN A 136 20.94 -17.03 -15.57
CA ASN A 136 19.82 -17.57 -14.79
C ASN A 136 18.47 -16.88 -15.05
N GLY A 137 18.43 -15.94 -16.00
CA GLY A 137 17.21 -15.32 -16.53
C GLY A 137 16.17 -14.95 -15.46
N LEU A 138 14.94 -15.40 -15.69
CA LEU A 138 13.80 -15.08 -14.83
C LEU A 138 13.89 -15.74 -13.44
N VAL A 139 14.41 -16.97 -13.31
CA VAL A 139 14.46 -17.63 -11.98
C VAL A 139 15.48 -16.97 -11.06
N GLY A 140 16.60 -16.48 -11.61
CA GLY A 140 17.56 -15.65 -10.87
C GLY A 140 16.93 -14.35 -10.35
N VAL A 141 16.12 -13.68 -11.19
CA VAL A 141 15.38 -12.46 -10.78
C VAL A 141 14.33 -12.78 -9.70
N VAL A 142 13.60 -13.89 -9.83
CA VAL A 142 12.65 -14.34 -8.80
C VAL A 142 13.36 -14.62 -7.48
N ASP A 143 14.48 -15.34 -7.49
CA ASP A 143 15.27 -15.64 -6.29
C ASP A 143 15.85 -14.38 -5.62
N ALA A 144 16.35 -13.43 -6.42
CA ALA A 144 16.88 -12.15 -5.93
C ALA A 144 15.80 -11.24 -5.30
N LEU A 145 14.55 -11.30 -5.79
CA LEU A 145 13.41 -10.60 -5.21
C LEU A 145 12.86 -11.35 -3.98
N CYS A 146 12.73 -12.67 -4.05
CA CYS A 146 12.15 -13.50 -2.99
C CYS A 146 13.04 -13.61 -1.76
N LYS A 147 14.38 -13.61 -1.89
CA LYS A 147 15.30 -13.71 -0.75
C LYS A 147 16.22 -12.49 -0.70
N CYS A 148 16.02 -11.64 0.30
CA CYS A 148 16.75 -10.38 0.44
C CYS A 148 18.07 -10.48 1.24
N ASN A 149 18.36 -11.62 1.87
CA ASN A 149 19.56 -11.88 2.69
C ASN A 149 20.52 -12.86 2.00
N GLY A 150 21.82 -12.70 2.25
CA GLY A 150 22.88 -13.55 1.71
C GLY A 150 23.61 -12.97 0.49
N PRO A 151 24.62 -13.69 -0.04
CA PRO A 151 25.34 -13.32 -1.26
C PRO A 151 24.48 -13.27 -2.53
N ARG A 152 24.92 -12.49 -3.53
CA ARG A 152 24.34 -12.52 -4.89
C ARG A 152 24.49 -13.91 -5.52
N GLY A 153 23.57 -14.26 -6.42
CA GLY A 153 23.58 -15.47 -7.23
C GLY A 153 22.40 -16.38 -6.92
N TYR A 154 21.85 -17.02 -7.95
CA TYR A 154 20.69 -17.92 -7.86
C TYR A 154 20.98 -19.06 -6.87
N GLY A 155 20.20 -19.14 -5.79
CA GLY A 155 20.36 -20.16 -4.74
C GLY A 155 21.43 -19.88 -3.68
N ASN A 156 22.21 -18.79 -3.80
CA ASN A 156 23.14 -18.35 -2.76
C ASN A 156 22.44 -17.64 -1.56
N ALA A 157 21.11 -17.61 -1.54
CA ALA A 157 20.33 -16.95 -0.50
C ALA A 157 20.54 -17.54 0.90
N ALA A 158 20.54 -16.67 1.91
CA ALA A 158 20.37 -17.08 3.30
C ALA A 158 18.86 -17.21 3.61
N THR A 159 18.40 -18.43 3.84
CA THR A 159 16.99 -18.80 4.07
C THR A 159 16.77 -19.30 5.50
N TYR A 160 15.65 -18.92 6.13
CA TYR A 160 15.33 -19.36 7.49
C TYR A 160 14.44 -20.61 7.49
N ASP A 161 14.93 -21.71 8.08
CA ASP A 161 14.18 -22.94 8.23
C ASP A 161 13.38 -22.90 9.55
N THR A 162 12.05 -22.86 9.43
CA THR A 162 11.11 -22.80 10.55
C THR A 162 10.91 -24.15 11.27
N THR A 163 11.38 -25.26 10.70
CA THR A 163 11.29 -26.59 11.34
C THR A 163 12.41 -26.81 12.35
N VAL A 164 13.63 -26.34 12.06
CA VAL A 164 14.80 -26.42 12.95
C VAL A 164 15.14 -25.09 13.64
N ASN A 165 14.40 -24.03 13.32
CA ASN A 165 14.55 -22.66 13.84
C ASN A 165 15.96 -22.06 13.63
N LYS A 166 16.53 -22.22 12.44
CA LYS A 166 17.87 -21.73 12.08
C LYS A 166 17.92 -21.13 10.68
N TRP A 167 18.82 -20.17 10.47
CA TRP A 167 19.23 -19.78 9.12
C TRP A 167 20.05 -20.90 8.47
N SER A 168 20.06 -20.91 7.15
CA SER A 168 20.83 -21.82 6.31
C SER A 168 21.19 -21.13 4.99
N ILE A 169 22.32 -21.51 4.39
CA ILE A 169 22.65 -21.24 2.98
C ILE A 169 22.81 -22.60 2.32
N GLN A 170 22.34 -22.75 1.07
CA GLN A 170 22.35 -24.04 0.37
C GLN A 170 23.53 -24.22 -0.58
N SER A 171 24.15 -23.12 -1.02
CA SER A 171 25.44 -23.16 -1.73
C SER A 171 26.58 -23.51 -0.74
N PRO A 172 27.45 -24.49 -1.07
CA PRO A 172 28.54 -24.92 -0.18
C PRO A 172 29.70 -23.93 -0.11
N GLU A 173 29.73 -22.94 -1.00
CA GLU A 173 30.78 -21.92 -1.10
C GLU A 173 30.66 -20.86 0.02
N TYR A 174 29.43 -20.61 0.48
CA TYR A 174 29.09 -19.52 1.39
C TYR A 174 28.67 -20.03 2.77
N ARG A 175 28.79 -19.17 3.78
CA ARG A 175 28.57 -19.51 5.19
C ARG A 175 27.85 -18.37 5.90
N LEU A 176 27.15 -18.72 6.96
CA LEU A 176 26.55 -17.75 7.87
C LEU A 176 27.62 -17.14 8.78
N ALA A 177 27.36 -15.93 9.28
CA ALA A 177 28.20 -15.28 10.27
C ALA A 177 28.20 -16.04 11.61
N GLU A 178 29.12 -15.64 12.50
CA GLU A 178 29.12 -16.07 13.90
C GLU A 178 27.74 -15.85 14.55
N GLY A 179 27.27 -16.82 15.32
CA GLY A 179 25.90 -16.86 15.84
C GLY A 179 24.86 -17.48 14.89
N GLY A 180 25.22 -17.83 13.65
CA GLY A 180 24.32 -18.55 12.73
C GLY A 180 23.24 -17.68 12.10
N VAL A 181 23.60 -16.47 11.69
CA VAL A 181 22.74 -15.47 11.02
C VAL A 181 23.32 -15.07 9.66
N PRO A 182 22.55 -14.47 8.74
CA PRO A 182 23.08 -13.94 7.48
C PRO A 182 24.20 -12.94 7.75
N ASP A 183 25.27 -12.95 6.94
CA ASP A 183 26.44 -12.16 7.25
C ASP A 183 26.20 -10.68 6.87
N PRO A 184 26.48 -9.70 7.75
CA PRO A 184 26.33 -8.29 7.41
C PRO A 184 27.28 -7.83 6.28
N THR A 185 28.35 -8.59 5.99
CA THR A 185 29.27 -8.34 4.88
C THR A 185 28.80 -8.95 3.55
N ASP A 186 27.75 -9.79 3.54
CA ASP A 186 27.22 -10.40 2.32
C ASP A 186 26.79 -9.35 1.29
N VAL A 187 27.36 -9.39 0.09
CA VAL A 187 27.10 -8.39 -0.96
C VAL A 187 26.13 -8.87 -2.03
N GLY A 188 25.17 -8.00 -2.35
CA GLY A 188 24.41 -8.07 -3.60
C GLY A 188 23.00 -8.66 -3.50
N ARG A 189 22.48 -8.83 -2.28
CA ARG A 189 21.03 -8.91 -2.04
C ARG A 189 20.52 -7.69 -1.28
N LEU A 190 19.22 -7.46 -1.38
CA LEU A 190 18.60 -6.15 -1.12
C LEU A 190 18.71 -5.66 0.32
N TRP A 191 18.79 -6.56 1.31
CA TRP A 191 18.87 -6.21 2.73
C TRP A 191 20.16 -5.43 3.02
N ASN A 192 21.32 -6.05 2.79
CA ASN A 192 22.63 -5.45 3.02
C ASN A 192 22.97 -4.35 2.00
N GLN A 193 22.47 -4.45 0.75
CA GLN A 193 22.66 -3.38 -0.25
C GLN A 193 21.95 -2.06 0.09
N GLY A 194 21.03 -2.06 1.06
CA GLY A 194 20.52 -0.83 1.67
C GLY A 194 19.14 -0.92 2.33
N LEU A 195 18.33 -1.96 2.08
CA LEU A 195 16.97 -2.04 2.61
C LEU A 195 16.93 -2.16 4.14
N ALA A 196 17.94 -2.77 4.76
CA ALA A 196 18.04 -2.84 6.22
C ALA A 196 18.17 -1.44 6.84
N PHE A 197 19.08 -0.60 6.32
CA PHE A 197 19.27 0.76 6.81
C PHE A 197 18.13 1.70 6.36
N LEU A 198 17.91 1.83 5.05
CA LEU A 198 16.95 2.76 4.47
C LEU A 198 15.51 2.39 4.84
N GLY A 199 15.17 1.10 4.88
CA GLY A 199 13.84 0.63 5.27
C GLY A 199 13.53 0.88 6.75
N TRP A 200 14.52 0.76 7.65
CA TRP A 200 14.36 1.09 9.06
C TRP A 200 14.25 2.60 9.30
N ILE A 201 15.06 3.41 8.62
CA ILE A 201 14.95 4.88 8.67
C ILE A 201 13.59 5.34 8.07
N PHE A 202 13.10 4.67 7.02
CA PHE A 202 11.78 4.93 6.42
C PHE A 202 10.60 4.43 7.27
N TYR A 203 10.80 3.39 8.08
CA TYR A 203 9.89 3.03 9.16
C TYR A 203 9.78 4.18 10.18
N LEU A 204 10.91 4.74 10.63
CA LEU A 204 10.90 5.88 11.54
C LEU A 204 10.25 7.15 10.94
N SER A 205 10.36 7.37 9.62
CA SER A 205 9.72 8.51 8.96
C SER A 205 8.20 8.52 9.13
N LYS A 206 7.54 7.36 9.25
CA LYS A 206 6.09 7.28 9.46
C LYS A 206 5.64 7.87 10.81
N PHE A 207 6.50 7.87 11.82
CA PHE A 207 6.23 8.57 13.08
C PHE A 207 6.40 10.09 12.95
N TYR A 208 7.37 10.54 12.15
CA TYR A 208 7.58 11.97 11.88
C TYR A 208 6.46 12.56 10.99
N GLU A 209 5.94 11.79 10.03
CA GLU A 209 4.83 12.16 9.13
C GLU A 209 3.50 12.46 9.88
N VAL A 210 3.37 12.07 11.16
CA VAL A 210 2.30 12.52 12.06
C VAL A 210 2.21 14.04 12.15
N LEU A 211 3.33 14.76 12.00
CA LEU A 211 3.38 16.22 12.04
C LEU A 211 2.52 16.88 10.96
N ASP A 212 2.30 16.26 9.78
CA ASP A 212 1.33 16.75 8.79
C ASP A 212 -0.08 16.85 9.39
N THR A 213 -0.44 15.87 10.21
CA THR A 213 -1.73 15.85 10.91
C THR A 213 -1.78 16.92 11.99
N ALA A 214 -0.70 17.09 12.76
CA ALA A 214 -0.59 18.14 13.77
C ALA A 214 -0.68 19.54 13.15
N ILE A 215 -0.05 19.78 11.99
CA ILE A 215 -0.12 21.03 11.22
C ILE A 215 -1.56 21.32 10.78
N ILE A 216 -2.29 20.32 10.28
CA ILE A 216 -3.68 20.47 9.84
C ILE A 216 -4.60 20.83 11.03
N LEU A 217 -4.44 20.14 12.16
CA LEU A 217 -5.20 20.39 13.39
C LEU A 217 -4.86 21.76 14.01
N ALA A 218 -3.59 22.16 14.04
CA ALA A 218 -3.13 23.48 14.51
C ALA A 218 -3.66 24.64 13.65
N LYS A 219 -3.86 24.40 12.35
CA LYS A 219 -4.52 25.34 11.43
C LYS A 219 -6.05 25.35 11.58
N GLY A 220 -6.58 24.73 12.65
CA GLY A 220 -8.00 24.69 13.00
C GLY A 220 -8.84 23.73 12.14
N LYS A 221 -8.22 22.99 11.22
CA LYS A 221 -8.94 22.13 10.27
C LYS A 221 -9.25 20.77 10.89
N LYS A 222 -10.26 20.09 10.32
CA LYS A 222 -10.53 18.68 10.64
C LYS A 222 -9.47 17.79 9.98
N SER A 223 -8.76 16.97 10.76
CA SER A 223 -8.02 15.84 10.20
C SER A 223 -9.00 14.78 9.69
N SER A 224 -8.79 14.28 8.49
CA SER A 224 -9.68 13.29 7.88
C SER A 224 -9.45 11.88 8.45
N THR A 225 -10.51 11.06 8.47
CA THR A 225 -10.39 9.64 8.81
C THR A 225 -9.40 8.93 7.87
N LEU A 226 -9.38 9.33 6.58
CA LEU A 226 -8.44 8.83 5.59
C LEU A 226 -6.98 9.07 6.00
N GLN A 227 -6.64 10.29 6.42
CA GLN A 227 -5.29 10.63 6.87
C GLN A 227 -4.92 9.91 8.17
N THR A 228 -5.85 9.83 9.12
CA THR A 228 -5.61 9.18 10.42
C THR A 228 -5.40 7.66 10.25
N TYR A 229 -6.21 7.03 9.41
CA TYR A 229 -6.08 5.61 9.05
C TYR A 229 -4.79 5.34 8.27
N HIS A 230 -4.43 6.21 7.33
CA HIS A 230 -3.20 6.10 6.54
C HIS A 230 -1.94 6.12 7.42
N HIS A 231 -1.73 7.16 8.22
CA HIS A 231 -0.51 7.27 9.04
C HIS A 231 -0.41 6.14 10.08
N ALA A 232 -1.51 5.79 10.76
CA ALA A 232 -1.53 4.71 11.74
C ALA A 232 -1.26 3.32 11.11
N GLY A 233 -1.91 3.02 9.98
CA GLY A 233 -1.69 1.75 9.27
C GLY A 233 -0.30 1.66 8.63
N ALA A 234 0.24 2.78 8.15
CA ALA A 234 1.60 2.84 7.60
C ALA A 234 2.67 2.51 8.65
N MET A 235 2.53 2.97 9.90
CA MET A 235 3.43 2.58 11.01
C MET A 235 3.45 1.07 11.21
N MET A 236 2.26 0.44 11.28
CA MET A 236 2.13 -0.99 11.51
C MET A 236 2.64 -1.84 10.33
N CYS A 237 2.37 -1.41 9.09
CA CYS A 237 2.84 -2.12 7.90
C CYS A 237 4.36 -1.99 7.71
N MET A 238 4.93 -0.82 7.97
CA MET A 238 6.39 -0.63 7.94
C MET A 238 7.07 -1.41 9.06
N TRP A 239 6.52 -1.40 10.29
CA TRP A 239 7.02 -2.22 11.39
C TRP A 239 7.06 -3.69 11.01
N ALA A 240 5.94 -4.29 10.58
CA ALA A 240 5.88 -5.71 10.27
C ALA A 240 6.84 -6.09 9.11
N GLY A 241 6.91 -5.25 8.08
CA GLY A 241 7.81 -5.47 6.94
C GLY A 241 9.29 -5.51 7.31
N ILE A 242 9.74 -4.61 8.19
CA ILE A 242 11.12 -4.61 8.67
C ILE A 242 11.35 -5.67 9.76
N ARG A 243 10.46 -5.77 10.76
CA ARG A 243 10.56 -6.73 11.88
C ARG A 243 10.69 -8.18 11.42
N TYR A 244 9.93 -8.59 10.41
CA TYR A 244 9.93 -9.95 9.88
C TYR A 244 10.78 -10.12 8.62
N ILE A 245 11.56 -9.10 8.22
CA ILE A 245 12.43 -9.13 7.04
C ILE A 245 11.63 -9.58 5.79
N ALA A 246 10.46 -8.95 5.57
CA ALA A 246 9.53 -9.32 4.50
C ALA A 246 9.95 -8.63 3.20
N PRO A 247 10.48 -9.35 2.18
CA PRO A 247 11.07 -8.75 0.98
C PRO A 247 10.23 -7.66 0.28
N PRO A 248 8.90 -7.80 0.06
CA PRO A 248 8.11 -6.77 -0.62
C PRO A 248 8.03 -5.41 0.11
N ILE A 249 8.62 -5.26 1.32
CA ILE A 249 8.80 -3.96 1.96
C ILE A 249 9.70 -3.00 1.14
N TRP A 250 10.51 -3.51 0.20
CA TRP A 250 11.21 -2.64 -0.76
C TRP A 250 10.25 -1.86 -1.65
N ILE A 251 9.07 -2.40 -1.96
CA ILE A 251 8.07 -1.76 -2.83
C ILE A 251 7.57 -0.47 -2.17
N PHE A 252 7.37 -0.52 -0.85
CA PHE A 252 7.08 0.67 -0.05
C PHE A 252 8.28 1.61 -0.03
N THR A 253 9.45 1.14 0.41
CA THR A 253 10.62 1.99 0.63
C THR A 253 11.10 2.70 -0.65
N LEU A 254 10.99 2.07 -1.82
CA LEU A 254 11.35 2.64 -3.12
C LEU A 254 10.21 3.48 -3.73
N VAL A 255 9.02 2.91 -3.93
CA VAL A 255 7.98 3.58 -4.74
C VAL A 255 7.23 4.64 -3.93
N ASN A 256 7.00 4.42 -2.62
CA ASN A 256 6.35 5.42 -1.78
C ASN A 256 7.26 6.62 -1.50
N SER A 257 8.58 6.43 -1.36
CA SER A 257 9.52 7.55 -1.22
C SER A 257 9.60 8.39 -2.50
N ALA A 258 9.60 7.79 -3.70
CA ALA A 258 9.50 8.52 -4.97
C ALA A 258 8.23 9.41 -5.03
N ILE A 259 7.07 8.86 -4.65
CA ILE A 259 5.81 9.60 -4.67
C ILE A 259 5.74 10.65 -3.54
N HIS A 260 6.29 10.36 -2.36
CA HIS A 260 6.38 11.32 -1.26
C HIS A 260 7.31 12.49 -1.62
N ALA A 261 8.44 12.25 -2.31
CA ALA A 261 9.31 13.31 -2.81
C ALA A 261 8.55 14.29 -3.73
N MET A 262 7.80 13.77 -4.71
CA MET A 262 6.96 14.60 -5.59
C MET A 262 5.81 15.31 -4.85
N MET A 263 5.18 14.63 -3.88
CA MET A 263 4.04 15.13 -3.11
C MET A 263 4.43 16.25 -2.13
N TYR A 264 5.52 16.09 -1.37
CA TYR A 264 6.06 17.13 -0.50
C TYR A 264 6.71 18.28 -1.28
N THR A 265 7.26 18.03 -2.46
CA THR A 265 7.64 19.10 -3.41
C THR A 265 6.42 19.92 -3.82
N TYR A 266 5.30 19.27 -4.19
CA TYR A 266 4.06 19.95 -4.51
C TYR A 266 3.49 20.77 -3.34
N TYR A 267 3.54 20.26 -2.11
CA TYR A 267 3.14 21.02 -0.92
C TYR A 267 4.08 22.18 -0.61
N THR A 268 5.39 22.02 -0.78
CA THR A 268 6.40 23.10 -0.67
C THR A 268 6.08 24.24 -1.64
N LEU A 269 5.92 23.94 -2.93
CA LEU A 269 5.54 24.91 -3.96
C LEU A 269 4.20 25.60 -3.62
N THR A 270 3.21 24.85 -3.13
CA THR A 270 1.90 25.36 -2.73
C THR A 270 1.96 26.26 -1.48
N ALA A 271 2.89 26.02 -0.56
CA ALA A 271 3.16 26.86 0.62
C ALA A 271 3.88 28.17 0.25
N LEU A 272 4.79 28.11 -0.73
CA LEU A 272 5.45 29.26 -1.35
C LEU A 272 4.56 30.07 -2.32
N ARG A 273 3.29 29.66 -2.50
CA ARG A 273 2.31 30.18 -3.49
C ARG A 273 2.72 30.09 -4.96
N VAL A 274 3.66 29.21 -5.33
CA VAL A 274 3.93 28.91 -6.73
C VAL A 274 2.66 28.30 -7.34
N ARG A 275 2.17 28.86 -8.46
CA ARG A 275 0.91 28.46 -9.11
C ARG A 275 1.10 27.15 -9.89
N VAL A 276 1.03 26.02 -9.20
CA VAL A 276 1.15 24.69 -9.82
C VAL A 276 -0.12 24.35 -10.64
N PRO A 277 -0.01 23.85 -11.89
CA PRO A 277 -1.15 23.45 -12.70
C PRO A 277 -2.02 22.34 -12.08
N ALA A 278 -3.34 22.42 -12.28
CA ALA A 278 -4.29 21.42 -11.77
C ALA A 278 -4.04 19.99 -12.29
N ILE A 279 -3.40 19.86 -13.46
CA ILE A 279 -2.98 18.59 -14.06
C ILE A 279 -1.98 17.87 -13.15
N VAL A 280 -0.99 18.58 -12.57
CA VAL A 280 0.02 18.01 -11.66
C VAL A 280 -0.65 17.48 -10.38
N LYS A 281 -1.63 18.21 -9.83
CA LYS A 281 -2.41 17.73 -8.68
C LYS A 281 -3.18 16.45 -9.02
N ARG A 282 -3.76 16.36 -10.22
CA ARG A 282 -4.48 15.17 -10.69
C ARG A 282 -3.53 14.00 -10.90
N SER A 283 -2.37 14.18 -11.57
CA SER A 283 -1.40 13.12 -11.82
C SER A 283 -0.79 12.59 -10.53
N LEU A 284 -0.49 13.45 -9.54
CA LEU A 284 -0.08 13.01 -8.19
C LEU A 284 -1.12 12.07 -7.55
N THR A 285 -2.41 12.42 -7.59
CA THR A 285 -3.47 11.55 -7.05
C THR A 285 -3.62 10.25 -7.87
N THR A 286 -3.45 10.30 -9.19
CA THR A 286 -3.42 9.09 -10.03
C THR A 286 -2.26 8.18 -9.64
N MET A 287 -1.04 8.71 -9.55
CA MET A 287 0.16 7.93 -9.20
C MET A 287 0.05 7.31 -7.80
N GLN A 288 -0.54 8.00 -6.82
CA GLN A 288 -0.84 7.42 -5.50
C GLN A 288 -1.79 6.21 -5.59
N ILE A 289 -2.86 6.30 -6.40
CA ILE A 289 -3.80 5.18 -6.61
C ILE A 289 -3.11 4.02 -7.36
N THR A 290 -2.32 4.33 -8.38
CA THR A 290 -1.51 3.34 -9.13
C THR A 290 -0.51 2.64 -8.22
N GLN A 291 0.17 3.36 -7.32
CA GLN A 291 1.06 2.79 -6.30
C GLN A 291 0.31 1.80 -5.40
N PHE A 292 -0.89 2.15 -4.91
CA PHE A 292 -1.64 1.23 -4.06
C PHE A 292 -2.13 -0.01 -4.83
N VAL A 293 -2.68 0.14 -6.04
CA VAL A 293 -3.19 -1.00 -6.83
C VAL A 293 -2.06 -1.94 -7.27
N ILE A 294 -1.02 -1.41 -7.92
CA ILE A 294 0.10 -2.23 -8.41
C ILE A 294 0.94 -2.73 -7.24
N GLY A 295 1.24 -1.88 -6.26
CA GLY A 295 2.02 -2.25 -5.08
C GLY A 295 1.37 -3.30 -4.19
N SER A 296 0.05 -3.23 -3.95
CA SER A 296 -0.67 -4.30 -3.22
C SER A 296 -0.62 -5.62 -3.97
N THR A 297 -0.89 -5.59 -5.28
CA THR A 297 -0.93 -6.79 -6.13
C THR A 297 0.46 -7.43 -6.23
N MET A 298 1.50 -6.61 -6.38
CA MET A 298 2.90 -7.05 -6.44
C MET A 298 3.45 -7.47 -5.08
N ALA A 299 2.94 -6.95 -3.96
CA ALA A 299 3.29 -7.48 -2.63
C ALA A 299 2.59 -8.82 -2.36
N ALA A 300 1.31 -8.94 -2.74
CA ALA A 300 0.52 -10.15 -2.56
C ALA A 300 1.07 -11.34 -3.36
N SER A 301 1.61 -11.12 -4.58
CA SER A 301 2.13 -12.22 -5.42
C SER A 301 3.28 -13.01 -4.78
N TYR A 302 4.05 -12.43 -3.86
CA TYR A 302 5.12 -13.12 -3.12
C TYR A 302 4.58 -14.29 -2.26
N LEU A 303 3.28 -14.34 -1.96
CA LEU A 303 2.65 -15.48 -1.28
C LEU A 303 2.36 -16.65 -2.24
N PHE A 304 2.20 -16.38 -3.53
CA PHE A 304 1.79 -17.36 -4.54
C PHE A 304 2.96 -17.87 -5.38
N ILE A 305 4.08 -17.15 -5.40
CA ILE A 305 5.30 -17.52 -6.13
C ILE A 305 6.07 -18.62 -5.38
N HIS A 306 6.40 -19.66 -6.12
CA HIS A 306 7.30 -20.75 -5.76
C HIS A 306 8.33 -20.90 -6.87
N TYR A 307 9.52 -21.40 -6.57
CA TYR A 307 10.55 -21.62 -7.58
C TYR A 307 11.49 -22.76 -7.19
N THR A 308 12.08 -23.42 -8.18
CA THR A 308 13.19 -24.36 -7.99
C THR A 308 14.46 -23.64 -7.56
N LEU A 309 15.35 -24.34 -6.88
CA LEU A 309 16.74 -23.91 -6.66
C LEU A 309 17.67 -24.54 -7.70
N PRO A 310 18.96 -24.16 -7.76
CA PRO A 310 19.95 -24.91 -8.53
C PRO A 310 19.96 -26.39 -8.12
N PRO A 311 20.16 -27.33 -9.07
CA PRO A 311 20.48 -28.71 -8.75
C PRO A 311 21.79 -28.78 -7.96
N VAL A 312 21.78 -29.50 -6.82
CA VAL A 312 23.02 -29.77 -6.09
C VAL A 312 23.72 -30.94 -6.78
N HIS A 313 24.81 -30.67 -7.51
CA HIS A 313 25.68 -31.72 -8.06
C HIS A 313 26.40 -32.44 -6.91
N SER A 314 25.74 -33.44 -6.33
CA SER A 314 26.37 -34.36 -5.39
C SER A 314 27.40 -35.20 -6.13
N SER A 315 28.68 -34.83 -6.02
CA SER A 315 29.79 -35.64 -6.51
C SER A 315 29.63 -37.08 -6.00
N PRO A 316 29.67 -38.11 -6.88
CA PRO A 316 29.46 -39.48 -6.44
C PRO A 316 30.53 -39.86 -5.42
N SER A 317 30.09 -40.30 -4.24
CA SER A 317 31.01 -40.81 -3.22
C SER A 317 31.81 -41.98 -3.81
N THR A 318 33.11 -42.00 -3.56
CA THR A 318 34.05 -42.96 -4.18
C THR A 318 33.66 -44.42 -3.94
N SER A 319 32.89 -44.68 -2.87
CA SER A 319 32.20 -45.94 -2.58
C SER A 319 31.39 -46.51 -3.75
N ALA A 320 30.77 -45.67 -4.58
CA ALA A 320 29.93 -46.12 -5.70
C ALA A 320 30.73 -46.76 -6.85
N VAL A 321 31.97 -46.29 -7.07
CA VAL A 321 32.84 -46.76 -8.16
C VAL A 321 33.29 -48.21 -7.93
N ALA A 322 33.48 -48.59 -6.67
CA ALA A 322 33.83 -49.97 -6.29
C ALA A 322 32.76 -51.00 -6.69
N GLY A 323 31.46 -50.61 -6.62
CA GLY A 323 30.37 -51.49 -7.04
C GLY A 323 30.34 -51.73 -8.56
N ALA A 324 30.65 -50.72 -9.36
CA ALA A 324 30.72 -50.85 -10.82
C ALA A 324 31.86 -51.77 -11.28
N ALA A 325 33.03 -51.69 -10.62
CA ALA A 325 34.18 -52.54 -10.91
C ALA A 325 33.94 -54.03 -10.60
N ALA A 326 33.06 -54.34 -9.64
CA ALA A 326 32.68 -55.73 -9.36
C ALA A 326 31.78 -56.33 -10.45
N ALA A 327 30.94 -55.51 -11.11
CA ALA A 327 30.00 -55.97 -12.13
C ALA A 327 30.69 -56.39 -13.44
N THR A 328 31.75 -55.68 -13.86
CA THR A 328 32.53 -56.03 -15.06
C THR A 328 33.28 -57.36 -14.91
N GLY A 329 33.66 -57.73 -13.68
CA GLY A 329 34.32 -59.00 -13.36
C GLY A 329 33.52 -60.27 -13.70
N LEU A 330 32.19 -60.18 -13.83
CA LEU A 330 31.35 -61.33 -14.21
C LEU A 330 31.19 -61.52 -15.72
N ALA A 331 31.51 -60.51 -16.54
CA ALA A 331 31.29 -60.57 -17.99
C ALA A 331 32.26 -61.52 -18.70
N TRP A 332 33.56 -61.39 -18.42
CA TRP A 332 34.61 -62.18 -19.08
C TRP A 332 34.48 -63.68 -18.77
N ILE A 333 34.10 -64.04 -17.54
CA ILE A 333 33.90 -65.44 -17.12
C ILE A 333 32.81 -66.11 -17.96
N LYS A 334 31.69 -65.41 -18.22
CA LYS A 334 30.63 -65.92 -19.10
C LYS A 334 31.12 -66.09 -20.55
N GLN A 335 31.90 -65.14 -21.06
CA GLN A 335 32.44 -65.20 -22.42
C GLN A 335 33.40 -66.39 -22.62
N VAL A 336 34.24 -66.69 -21.62
CA VAL A 336 35.10 -67.89 -21.61
C VAL A 336 34.26 -69.18 -21.55
N ALA A 337 33.22 -69.21 -20.70
CA ALA A 337 32.35 -70.37 -20.58
C ALA A 337 31.59 -70.72 -21.89
N PHE A 338 31.10 -69.71 -22.62
CA PHE A 338 30.43 -69.96 -23.91
C PHE A 338 31.37 -70.45 -25.02
N ARG A 339 32.65 -70.01 -25.03
CA ARG A 339 33.66 -70.55 -25.95
C ARG A 339 34.00 -72.00 -25.62
N ALA A 340 34.14 -72.36 -24.34
CA ALA A 340 34.41 -73.72 -23.90
C ALA A 340 33.27 -74.72 -24.24
N ALA A 341 32.06 -74.23 -24.52
CA ALA A 341 30.91 -75.03 -24.91
C ALA A 341 30.71 -75.21 -26.44
N GLY A 342 31.65 -74.74 -27.27
CA GLY A 342 31.55 -74.84 -28.74
C GLY A 342 30.50 -73.94 -29.39
N ALA A 343 29.92 -72.99 -28.64
CA ALA A 343 28.86 -72.09 -29.11
C ALA A 343 29.44 -70.81 -29.76
N GLU A 344 30.31 -70.97 -30.76
CA GLU A 344 31.15 -69.88 -31.28
C GLU A 344 30.35 -68.66 -31.77
N GLY A 345 29.27 -68.89 -32.54
CA GLY A 345 28.38 -67.81 -33.01
C GLY A 345 27.57 -67.07 -31.93
N ILE A 346 27.53 -67.59 -30.69
CA ILE A 346 26.93 -66.91 -29.53
C ILE A 346 28.01 -66.11 -28.77
N ALA A 347 29.23 -66.63 -28.68
CA ALA A 347 30.34 -65.99 -27.97
C ALA A 347 30.80 -64.65 -28.61
N GLU A 348 30.56 -64.47 -29.91
CA GLU A 348 30.87 -63.23 -30.65
C GLU A 348 29.87 -62.09 -30.38
N ASN A 349 28.62 -62.42 -30.03
CA ASN A 349 27.59 -61.44 -29.67
C ASN A 349 27.55 -61.09 -28.16
N VAL A 350 28.47 -61.64 -27.35
CA VAL A 350 28.67 -61.23 -25.94
C VAL A 350 29.75 -60.16 -25.88
N GLY A 351 29.39 -58.91 -26.20
CA GLY A 351 30.23 -57.74 -25.89
C GLY A 351 30.42 -56.66 -26.96
N GLN A 352 29.48 -56.42 -27.88
CA GLN A 352 29.60 -55.27 -28.79
C GLN A 352 28.28 -54.54 -29.14
N SER A 353 27.58 -54.03 -28.12
CA SER A 353 26.64 -52.90 -28.30
C SER A 353 27.40 -51.57 -28.17
N GLY A 354 28.39 -51.38 -29.06
CA GLY A 354 29.19 -50.16 -29.16
C GLY A 354 28.48 -49.05 -29.95
N ASP A 355 27.21 -48.78 -29.64
CA ASP A 355 26.41 -47.76 -30.33
C ASP A 355 25.61 -46.91 -29.32
N ASN A 356 26.11 -45.69 -29.10
CA ASN A 356 25.46 -44.55 -28.43
C ASN A 356 24.51 -44.84 -27.24
N LEU A 357 24.88 -45.77 -26.35
CA LEU A 357 24.42 -45.70 -24.96
C LEU A 357 25.04 -44.45 -24.32
N GLY A 358 24.33 -43.33 -24.43
CA GLY A 358 24.79 -42.03 -23.96
C GLY A 358 25.20 -42.06 -22.50
N ALA A 359 26.21 -41.25 -22.15
CA ALA A 359 26.60 -40.98 -20.77
C ALA A 359 25.33 -40.78 -19.94
N PRO A 360 25.16 -41.52 -18.81
CA PRO A 360 23.86 -41.90 -18.26
C PRO A 360 23.00 -40.66 -18.09
N ARG A 361 22.06 -40.45 -19.03
CA ARG A 361 21.49 -39.13 -19.35
C ARG A 361 21.17 -38.43 -18.05
N GLU A 362 21.98 -37.43 -17.70
CA GLU A 362 21.93 -36.88 -16.34
C GLU A 362 20.54 -36.30 -16.17
N VAL A 363 19.71 -37.00 -15.38
CA VAL A 363 18.38 -36.52 -15.04
C VAL A 363 18.63 -35.47 -13.98
N VAL A 364 19.05 -34.30 -14.45
CA VAL A 364 19.23 -33.09 -13.67
C VAL A 364 17.86 -32.73 -13.12
N GLN A 365 17.55 -33.33 -11.98
CA GLN A 365 16.32 -33.12 -11.23
C GLN A 365 16.22 -31.61 -10.99
N PRO A 366 15.11 -30.95 -11.36
CA PRO A 366 14.91 -29.55 -11.03
C PRO A 366 15.11 -29.38 -9.52
N GLY A 367 16.05 -28.49 -9.14
CA GLY A 367 16.47 -28.38 -7.75
C GLY A 367 15.31 -27.99 -6.82
N ARG A 368 15.42 -28.38 -5.55
CA ARG A 368 14.32 -28.37 -4.56
C ARG A 368 13.43 -27.12 -4.70
N MET A 369 12.15 -27.33 -5.02
CA MET A 369 11.16 -26.25 -5.05
C MET A 369 10.98 -25.66 -3.65
N ILE A 370 11.02 -24.34 -3.57
CA ILE A 370 10.79 -23.57 -2.35
C ILE A 370 9.72 -22.50 -2.56
N THR A 371 9.15 -22.04 -1.45
CA THR A 371 8.29 -20.85 -1.40
C THR A 371 9.12 -19.58 -1.51
N CYS A 372 8.52 -18.52 -2.08
CA CYS A 372 9.12 -17.19 -2.08
C CYS A 372 9.29 -16.65 -0.64
N MET A 373 8.28 -16.78 0.22
CA MET A 373 8.36 -16.48 1.66
C MET A 373 8.67 -17.71 2.50
N ASP A 374 9.47 -17.58 3.55
CA ASP A 374 9.92 -18.69 4.41
C ASP A 374 9.15 -18.78 5.75
N THR A 375 8.61 -17.67 6.25
CA THR A 375 8.11 -17.58 7.64
C THR A 375 6.69 -17.03 7.76
N SER A 376 5.99 -17.45 8.82
CA SER A 376 4.67 -16.92 9.20
C SER A 376 4.69 -15.41 9.43
N GLY A 377 5.80 -14.85 9.94
CA GLY A 377 6.03 -13.42 10.07
C GLY A 377 6.09 -12.67 8.73
N GLN A 378 6.80 -13.20 7.74
CA GLN A 378 6.83 -12.64 6.38
C GLN A 378 5.43 -12.70 5.73
N GLY A 379 4.73 -13.82 5.91
CA GLY A 379 3.35 -13.98 5.47
C GLY A 379 2.42 -12.93 6.10
N PHE A 380 2.43 -12.81 7.43
CA PHE A 380 1.67 -11.83 8.19
C PHE A 380 1.95 -10.39 7.75
N ALA A 381 3.21 -10.03 7.50
CA ALA A 381 3.57 -8.69 7.02
C ALA A 381 2.90 -8.35 5.69
N ILE A 382 2.77 -9.32 4.76
CA ILE A 382 2.05 -9.14 3.50
C ILE A 382 0.54 -9.07 3.72
N TRP A 383 -0.04 -9.96 4.53
CA TRP A 383 -1.48 -9.95 4.81
C TRP A 383 -1.94 -8.67 5.50
N LEU A 384 -1.18 -8.18 6.48
CA LEU A 384 -1.41 -6.89 7.14
C LEU A 384 -1.38 -5.74 6.12
N ASN A 385 -0.40 -5.77 5.20
CA ASN A 385 -0.24 -4.75 4.15
C ASN A 385 -1.45 -4.73 3.20
N VAL A 386 -1.87 -5.88 2.69
CA VAL A 386 -3.02 -6.02 1.78
C VAL A 386 -4.33 -5.63 2.47
N ALA A 387 -4.56 -6.10 3.70
CA ALA A 387 -5.77 -5.78 4.48
C ALA A 387 -5.89 -4.28 4.81
N TYR A 388 -4.77 -3.58 4.98
CA TYR A 388 -4.70 -2.13 5.15
C TYR A 388 -4.87 -1.37 3.82
N LEU A 389 -4.17 -1.78 2.76
CA LEU A 389 -4.19 -1.06 1.48
C LEU A 389 -5.51 -1.20 0.73
N LEU A 390 -6.25 -2.30 0.85
CA LEU A 390 -7.53 -2.50 0.15
C LEU A 390 -8.57 -1.41 0.48
N PRO A 391 -8.95 -1.17 1.76
CA PRO A 391 -9.88 -0.08 2.09
C PRO A 391 -9.29 1.31 1.82
N LEU A 392 -7.97 1.49 1.98
CA LEU A 392 -7.29 2.75 1.64
C LEU A 392 -7.43 3.07 0.14
N THR A 393 -7.20 2.09 -0.73
CA THR A 393 -7.33 2.18 -2.19
C THR A 393 -8.76 2.54 -2.57
N TYR A 394 -9.76 1.88 -1.98
CA TYR A 394 -11.17 2.21 -2.18
C TYR A 394 -11.48 3.67 -1.80
N LEU A 395 -10.99 4.16 -0.66
CA LEU A 395 -11.21 5.53 -0.22
C LEU A 395 -10.55 6.56 -1.15
N PHE A 396 -9.32 6.31 -1.59
CA PHE A 396 -8.61 7.17 -2.55
C PHE A 396 -9.28 7.16 -3.94
N ALA A 397 -9.69 6.00 -4.45
CA ALA A 397 -10.43 5.88 -5.71
C ALA A 397 -11.78 6.63 -5.63
N ARG A 398 -12.54 6.45 -4.55
CA ARG A 398 -13.81 7.17 -4.30
C ARG A 398 -13.59 8.69 -4.22
N PHE A 399 -12.50 9.14 -3.59
CA PHE A 399 -12.11 10.55 -3.56
C PHE A 399 -11.76 11.09 -4.96
N PHE A 400 -10.98 10.34 -5.76
CA PHE A 400 -10.59 10.73 -7.11
C PHE A 400 -11.78 10.82 -8.07
N VAL A 401 -12.65 9.81 -8.08
CA VAL A 401 -13.90 9.80 -8.88
C VAL A 401 -14.74 11.03 -8.54
N ARG A 402 -14.99 11.30 -7.25
CA ARG A 402 -15.78 12.46 -6.80
C ARG A 402 -15.13 13.81 -7.12
N SER A 403 -13.79 13.89 -7.12
CA SER A 403 -13.05 15.15 -7.29
C SER A 403 -12.73 15.50 -8.74
N TYR A 404 -12.55 14.51 -9.62
CA TYR A 404 -12.02 14.71 -10.97
C TYR A 404 -12.90 14.16 -12.11
N LEU A 405 -13.79 13.20 -11.84
CA LEU A 405 -14.67 12.61 -12.86
C LEU A 405 -16.13 13.07 -12.71
N TYR A 406 -16.65 13.08 -11.48
CA TYR A 406 -18.04 13.46 -11.18
C TYR A 406 -18.27 14.97 -11.09
N ARG A 407 -17.30 15.80 -11.50
CA ARG A 407 -17.47 17.24 -11.61
C ARG A 407 -18.31 17.55 -12.85
N LYS A 408 -19.63 17.50 -12.71
CA LYS A 408 -20.56 18.10 -13.68
C LYS A 408 -20.11 19.51 -14.05
N GLU A 409 -20.42 19.89 -15.28
CA GLU A 409 -20.27 21.24 -15.81
C GLU A 409 -20.85 22.32 -14.88
N PRO A 410 -20.38 23.59 -14.96
CA PRO A 410 -20.76 24.65 -14.04
C PRO A 410 -22.23 25.07 -14.17
N GLY A 411 -23.12 24.25 -13.60
CA GLY A 411 -24.52 24.57 -13.40
C GLY A 411 -24.69 25.82 -12.52
N VAL A 412 -25.73 26.58 -12.84
CA VAL A 412 -26.15 27.85 -12.21
C VAL A 412 -25.88 27.85 -10.69
N PRO A 413 -25.29 28.93 -10.13
CA PRO A 413 -24.94 29.01 -8.71
C PRO A 413 -26.19 28.85 -7.82
N THR A 414 -26.36 27.66 -7.25
CA THR A 414 -27.40 27.38 -6.27
C THR A 414 -27.10 28.12 -4.97
N THR A 415 -28.13 28.76 -4.41
CA THR A 415 -27.99 29.50 -3.16
C THR A 415 -27.67 28.56 -2.00
N HIS A 416 -26.93 29.04 -1.01
CA HIS A 416 -26.41 28.21 0.10
C HIS A 416 -27.49 27.40 0.84
N VAL A 417 -28.75 27.88 0.85
CA VAL A 417 -29.91 27.18 1.43
C VAL A 417 -30.20 25.87 0.69
N GLN A 418 -30.33 25.90 -0.65
CA GLN A 418 -30.61 24.71 -1.46
C GLN A 418 -29.45 23.70 -1.42
N ALA A 419 -28.21 24.19 -1.32
CA ALA A 419 -27.04 23.34 -1.14
C ALA A 419 -27.04 22.63 0.23
N ALA A 420 -27.46 23.32 1.30
CA ALA A 420 -27.57 22.76 2.64
C ALA A 420 -28.73 21.75 2.75
N GLU A 421 -29.90 22.08 2.20
CA GLU A 421 -31.08 21.21 2.15
C GLU A 421 -30.78 19.90 1.42
N LYS A 422 -30.16 19.98 0.23
CA LYS A 422 -29.75 18.80 -0.54
C LYS A 422 -28.69 17.97 0.19
N ALA A 423 -27.72 18.61 0.87
CA ALA A 423 -26.73 17.90 1.68
C ALA A 423 -27.36 17.20 2.90
N GLY A 424 -28.38 17.80 3.51
CA GLY A 424 -29.17 17.18 4.58
C GLY A 424 -29.95 15.96 4.10
N LEU A 425 -30.62 16.06 2.95
CA LEU A 425 -31.34 14.95 2.32
C LEU A 425 -30.40 13.81 1.87
N GLU A 426 -29.21 14.12 1.36
CA GLU A 426 -28.18 13.12 1.04
C GLU A 426 -27.61 12.45 2.31
N ALA A 427 -27.45 13.20 3.41
CA ALA A 427 -27.00 12.66 4.69
C ALA A 427 -28.04 11.72 5.32
N LEU A 428 -29.32 12.13 5.36
CA LEU A 428 -30.44 11.30 5.84
C LEU A 428 -30.55 9.99 5.05
N LYS A 429 -30.41 10.06 3.71
CA LYS A 429 -30.37 8.86 2.84
C LYS A 429 -29.08 8.04 2.96
N SER A 430 -28.01 8.57 3.55
CA SER A 430 -26.82 7.78 3.91
C SER A 430 -27.08 7.02 5.21
N VAL A 431 -27.52 7.72 6.25
CA VAL A 431 -27.81 7.17 7.58
C VAL A 431 -28.92 6.11 7.51
N SER A 432 -29.99 6.33 6.74
CA SER A 432 -31.04 5.32 6.53
C SER A 432 -30.51 4.01 5.95
N ARG A 433 -29.55 4.04 5.00
CA ARG A 433 -28.91 2.82 4.48
C ARG A 433 -27.92 2.19 5.45
N GLU A 434 -27.24 2.99 6.26
CA GLU A 434 -26.32 2.47 7.29
C GLU A 434 -27.10 1.81 8.44
N ILE A 435 -28.25 2.36 8.84
CA ILE A 435 -29.20 1.73 9.77
C ILE A 435 -29.77 0.45 9.17
N GLN A 436 -30.24 0.48 7.92
CA GLN A 436 -30.78 -0.72 7.27
C GLN A 436 -29.72 -1.83 7.13
N LYS A 437 -28.49 -1.50 6.72
CA LYS A 437 -27.38 -2.48 6.73
C LYS A 437 -27.02 -2.98 8.13
N ALA A 438 -27.11 -2.13 9.15
CA ALA A 438 -26.88 -2.56 10.53
C ALA A 438 -27.96 -3.54 11.00
N ALA A 439 -29.23 -3.31 10.65
CA ALA A 439 -30.32 -4.26 10.92
C ALA A 439 -30.12 -5.57 10.15
N GLU A 440 -29.82 -5.50 8.85
CA GLU A 440 -29.55 -6.68 7.99
C GLU A 440 -28.38 -7.53 8.52
N MET A 441 -27.26 -6.92 8.96
CA MET A 441 -26.13 -7.66 9.55
C MET A 441 -26.32 -8.02 11.04
N SER A 442 -27.43 -7.65 11.69
CA SER A 442 -27.75 -8.08 13.07
C SER A 442 -28.80 -9.19 13.11
N GLY A 443 -29.32 -9.63 11.96
CA GLY A 443 -30.48 -10.54 11.87
C GLY A 443 -30.17 -12.04 11.90
N GLU A 444 -28.90 -12.45 11.88
CA GLU A 444 -28.49 -13.87 11.80
C GLU A 444 -27.81 -14.36 13.08
N THR A 445 -28.50 -14.32 14.22
CA THR A 445 -28.31 -15.30 15.32
C THR A 445 -29.44 -15.29 16.35
N SER A 446 -29.73 -16.47 16.90
CA SER A 446 -30.67 -16.75 18.01
C SER A 446 -32.17 -16.77 17.67
N GLU A 447 -32.91 -17.49 18.51
CA GLU A 447 -34.28 -17.95 18.27
C GLU A 447 -35.36 -16.95 18.73
N THR A 448 -36.58 -17.13 18.24
CA THR A 448 -37.72 -16.22 18.44
C THR A 448 -38.32 -16.29 19.85
N THR A 449 -38.47 -15.12 20.50
CA THR A 449 -39.37 -14.94 21.65
C THR A 449 -40.55 -14.03 21.29
N GLU A 450 -41.72 -14.30 21.87
CA GLU A 450 -43.01 -13.81 21.34
C GLU A 450 -43.25 -12.30 21.50
N ASP A 451 -42.53 -11.63 22.40
CA ASP A 451 -42.65 -10.19 22.65
C ASP A 451 -42.34 -9.32 21.42
N GLU A 452 -41.45 -9.77 20.51
CA GLU A 452 -41.11 -8.98 19.32
C GLU A 452 -42.26 -8.91 18.30
N ALA A 453 -43.17 -9.89 18.29
CA ALA A 453 -44.35 -9.89 17.43
C ALA A 453 -45.33 -8.75 17.82
N ILE A 454 -45.43 -8.45 19.13
CA ILE A 454 -46.26 -7.38 19.68
C ILE A 454 -45.65 -6.00 19.34
N ALA A 455 -44.32 -5.89 19.27
CA ALA A 455 -43.65 -4.68 18.80
C ALA A 455 -43.90 -4.42 17.31
N ARG A 456 -43.78 -5.45 16.45
CA ARG A 456 -43.99 -5.34 15.00
C ARG A 456 -45.45 -5.03 14.62
N SER A 457 -46.44 -5.57 15.33
CA SER A 457 -47.85 -5.25 15.07
C SER A 457 -48.19 -3.78 15.35
N ARG A 458 -47.64 -3.19 16.42
CA ARG A 458 -47.75 -1.75 16.71
C ARG A 458 -47.06 -0.87 15.66
N ALA A 459 -45.89 -1.27 15.17
CA ALA A 459 -45.18 -0.53 14.12
C ALA A 459 -45.99 -0.47 12.81
N ASN A 460 -46.52 -1.63 12.37
CA ASN A 460 -47.33 -1.71 11.15
C ASN A 460 -48.63 -0.89 11.24
N HIS A 461 -49.27 -0.84 12.42
CA HIS A 461 -50.50 -0.07 12.61
C HIS A 461 -50.28 1.45 12.44
N LEU A 462 -49.11 1.97 12.86
CA LEU A 462 -48.74 3.39 12.69
C LEU A 462 -48.41 3.76 11.23
N GLN A 463 -47.91 2.80 10.44
CA GLN A 463 -47.57 3.02 9.04
C GLN A 463 -48.81 2.98 8.13
N ALA A 464 -49.81 2.16 8.48
CA ALA A 464 -51.10 2.08 7.78
C ALA A 464 -51.92 3.39 7.85
N THR A 465 -51.71 4.23 8.88
CA THR A 465 -52.44 5.50 9.05
C THR A 465 -51.91 6.69 8.22
N THR A 466 -50.92 6.48 7.34
CA THR A 466 -50.28 7.57 6.56
C THR A 466 -50.47 7.50 5.04
N GLU A 467 -51.12 6.47 4.48
CA GLU A 467 -51.27 6.31 3.01
C GLU A 467 -52.70 6.52 2.47
N ASP A 468 -53.67 7.00 3.27
CA ASP A 468 -55.03 7.29 2.78
C ASP A 468 -55.61 8.63 3.27
N SER A 469 -55.39 9.71 2.49
CA SER A 469 -56.20 10.95 2.50
C SER A 469 -55.84 11.88 1.33
N PRO A 470 -56.79 12.27 0.45
CA PRO A 470 -56.47 13.00 -0.79
C PRO A 470 -56.65 14.53 -0.69
N ILE A 471 -55.57 15.30 -0.44
CA ILE A 471 -55.58 16.77 -0.61
C ILE A 471 -54.46 17.24 -1.54
N ARG A 472 -54.87 17.94 -2.61
CA ARG A 472 -54.04 18.41 -3.73
C ARG A 472 -53.97 19.94 -3.73
N THR A 473 -52.83 20.53 -3.36
CA THR A 473 -52.63 21.99 -3.40
C THR A 473 -51.61 22.42 -4.46
N ARG A 474 -52.10 23.15 -5.48
CA ARG A 474 -51.26 23.95 -6.40
C ARG A 474 -50.98 25.31 -5.75
N SER A 475 -49.76 25.83 -5.89
CA SER A 475 -49.52 27.28 -5.89
C SER A 475 -48.39 27.59 -6.88
N GLY A 476 -48.63 28.43 -7.88
CA GLY A 476 -47.61 28.67 -8.93
C GLY A 476 -48.03 29.33 -10.25
N ALA A 477 -49.32 29.59 -10.53
CA ALA A 477 -49.73 30.41 -11.67
C ALA A 477 -51.18 30.94 -11.53
N ALA A 478 -51.47 32.05 -12.23
CA ALA A 478 -52.77 32.71 -12.44
C ALA A 478 -53.16 33.89 -11.52
N LYS A 479 -52.44 35.02 -11.64
CA LYS A 479 -52.98 36.36 -11.33
C LYS A 479 -53.13 37.19 -12.62
N LYS A 480 -54.22 36.97 -13.37
CA LYS A 480 -54.68 37.89 -14.44
C LYS A 480 -56.19 37.72 -14.67
N ALA A 481 -56.84 38.86 -14.96
CA ALA A 481 -58.25 39.04 -15.33
C ALA A 481 -59.34 38.96 -14.21
N ALA A 482 -60.43 39.71 -14.48
CA ALA A 482 -61.81 39.55 -13.98
C ALA A 482 -62.21 40.02 -12.54
N ARG A 483 -62.34 41.35 -12.38
CA ARG A 483 -63.62 42.10 -12.22
C ARG A 483 -64.72 41.56 -11.25
N ARG A 484 -65.27 42.48 -10.42
CA ARG A 484 -66.57 42.42 -9.65
C ARG A 484 -66.57 41.53 -8.38
N THR A 485 -67.28 41.82 -7.28
CA THR A 485 -67.96 43.06 -6.77
C THR A 485 -68.28 42.92 -5.26
N GLY A 486 -68.27 44.04 -4.52
CA GLY A 486 -69.02 44.20 -3.26
C GLY A 486 -68.37 43.66 -1.97
N GLY A 487 -68.79 44.19 -0.80
CA GLY A 487 -68.40 43.68 0.52
C GLY A 487 -67.72 44.70 1.45
N GLN A 488 -68.53 45.34 2.29
CA GLN A 488 -68.24 46.40 3.27
C GLN A 488 -67.10 46.15 4.30
N GLN A 489 -66.46 47.26 4.72
CA GLN A 489 -66.24 47.79 6.10
C GLN A 489 -65.72 46.83 7.21
N SER A 490 -64.89 47.25 8.18
CA SER A 490 -64.58 48.60 8.74
C SER A 490 -63.05 48.80 8.93
N GLU A 491 -62.52 50.03 8.87
CA GLU A 491 -62.12 50.93 9.99
C GLU A 491 -61.33 50.25 11.14
N GLN A 492 -60.25 50.79 11.75
CA GLN A 492 -59.65 52.14 11.81
C GLN A 492 -58.09 52.02 11.76
N GLY A 493 -57.26 53.05 11.55
CA GLY A 493 -57.55 54.44 11.16
C GLY A 493 -56.61 55.52 11.76
N PHE A 494 -55.30 55.57 11.46
CA PHE A 494 -54.55 56.85 11.51
C PHE A 494 -53.28 56.93 10.63
N SER A 495 -53.03 58.13 10.12
CA SER A 495 -51.87 58.69 9.38
C SER A 495 -52.06 60.23 9.40
N PRO A 496 -51.12 61.15 9.04
CA PRO A 496 -50.41 61.20 7.74
C PRO A 496 -49.05 61.98 7.71
N VAL A 497 -48.71 62.56 6.54
CA VAL A 497 -47.77 63.68 6.20
C VAL A 497 -46.23 63.43 6.08
N PRO A 498 -45.48 64.16 5.19
CA PRO A 498 -44.98 63.45 4.00
C PRO A 498 -43.60 63.87 3.40
N ALA A 499 -43.23 63.12 2.35
CA ALA A 499 -42.56 63.49 1.09
C ALA A 499 -41.80 64.83 0.88
N SER A 500 -40.58 64.69 0.35
CA SER A 500 -40.08 65.40 -0.85
C SER A 500 -38.87 64.63 -1.43
N LYS A 501 -38.32 64.86 -2.64
CA LYS A 501 -38.80 65.05 -4.03
C LYS A 501 -37.51 65.39 -4.84
N SER A 502 -37.42 65.00 -6.12
CA SER A 502 -36.46 65.54 -7.12
C SER A 502 -34.95 65.17 -6.99
N ALA A 503 -34.13 65.15 -8.07
CA ALA A 503 -34.43 65.07 -9.51
C ALA A 503 -33.22 64.67 -10.42
N LYS A 504 -33.52 63.83 -11.44
CA LYS A 504 -33.12 63.84 -12.88
C LYS A 504 -31.66 64.06 -13.37
N LYS A 505 -31.27 63.14 -14.28
CA LYS A 505 -30.54 63.31 -15.59
C LYS A 505 -29.06 63.79 -15.55
N ALA A 506 -28.15 63.38 -16.45
CA ALA A 506 -28.11 62.38 -17.55
C ALA A 506 -26.60 62.06 -17.85
N SER A 507 -26.07 61.40 -18.91
CA SER A 507 -26.53 61.07 -20.29
C SER A 507 -25.75 59.86 -20.90
N LYS A 508 -26.02 59.56 -22.18
CA LYS A 508 -25.09 59.24 -23.29
C LYS A 508 -23.59 59.55 -23.03
N GLU A 509 -22.55 58.88 -23.57
CA GLU A 509 -22.38 57.78 -24.58
C GLU A 509 -20.92 57.21 -24.50
N GLU A 510 -20.36 56.28 -25.30
CA GLU A 510 -20.84 55.48 -26.46
C GLU A 510 -20.39 53.99 -26.41
N ALA A 511 -19.37 53.56 -27.18
CA ALA A 511 -19.18 52.15 -27.56
C ALA A 511 -17.72 51.65 -27.64
N GLN A 512 -17.49 50.39 -27.20
CA GLN A 512 -16.83 49.28 -27.95
C GLN A 512 -16.82 47.99 -27.09
N SER A 513 -16.33 46.86 -27.64
CA SER A 513 -16.60 45.48 -27.17
C SER A 513 -15.31 44.71 -26.72
N PRO A 514 -15.28 43.36 -26.56
CA PRO A 514 -15.48 42.77 -25.23
C PRO A 514 -14.32 41.88 -24.70
N GLY A 515 -14.11 41.92 -23.39
CA GLY A 515 -13.23 41.03 -22.59
C GLY A 515 -13.26 41.44 -21.11
N THR A 516 -12.99 40.62 -20.10
CA THR A 516 -12.52 39.22 -20.07
C THR A 516 -13.11 38.53 -18.82
N ALA A 517 -13.39 37.22 -18.87
CA ALA A 517 -14.05 36.51 -17.76
C ALA A 517 -13.17 36.42 -16.49
N ALA A 518 -13.76 36.75 -15.33
CA ALA A 518 -13.03 36.87 -14.06
C ALA A 518 -12.78 35.52 -13.35
N ASP A 519 -11.51 35.09 -13.41
CA ASP A 519 -10.79 34.04 -12.66
C ASP A 519 -11.58 33.23 -11.58
N VAL A 520 -11.82 31.94 -11.85
CA VAL A 520 -12.41 31.00 -10.89
C VAL A 520 -11.38 30.63 -9.81
N LYS A 521 -11.45 31.30 -8.66
CA LYS A 521 -10.62 31.02 -7.47
C LYS A 521 -10.63 29.54 -7.08
N THR A 522 -9.59 28.82 -7.49
CA THR A 522 -9.29 27.47 -6.98
C THR A 522 -8.76 27.59 -5.55
N SER A 523 -9.49 27.02 -4.58
CA SER A 523 -9.19 27.16 -3.17
C SER A 523 -7.95 26.35 -2.76
N ASN A 524 -6.85 27.07 -2.48
CA ASN A 524 -5.62 26.47 -1.97
C ASN A 524 -5.88 25.79 -0.60
N PRO A 525 -5.67 24.47 -0.45
CA PRO A 525 -5.95 23.75 0.79
C PRO A 525 -5.06 24.20 1.97
N PHE A 526 -3.94 24.87 1.72
CA PHE A 526 -3.00 25.33 2.74
C PHE A 526 -3.08 26.84 3.06
N GLY A 527 -3.70 27.66 2.21
CA GLY A 527 -4.15 29.04 2.51
C GLY A 527 -3.21 29.89 3.38
N VAL A 528 -2.03 30.25 2.87
CA VAL A 528 -1.01 30.99 3.63
C VAL A 528 -1.01 32.48 3.26
N LEU A 529 -1.35 33.31 4.25
CA LEU A 529 -1.59 34.78 4.21
C LEU A 529 -2.91 35.21 3.54
N GLY A 530 -3.68 36.02 4.27
CA GLY A 530 -4.45 37.12 3.69
C GLY A 530 -3.54 38.35 3.58
N GLY A 531 -3.82 39.26 2.65
CA GLY A 531 -2.89 40.31 2.23
C GLY A 531 -3.15 41.71 2.80
N SER A 532 -2.19 42.60 2.52
CA SER A 532 -2.28 44.07 2.49
C SER A 532 -1.01 44.55 1.77
N ALA A 533 -1.14 45.65 1.01
CA ALA A 533 -0.30 46.00 -0.14
C ALA A 533 -0.45 45.00 -1.31
#